data_AF-A0A944SCR2-F1
#
_entry.id   AF-A0A944SCR2-F1
#
_cell.length_a   1.000
_cell.length_b   1.000
_cell.length_c   1.000
_cell.angle_alpha   90.00
_cell.angle_beta   90.00
_cell.angle_gamma   90.00
#
_symmetry.space_group_name_H-M   'P 1'
#
loop_
_entity.id
_entity.type
_entity.pdbx_description
1 polymer ?
#
loop_
_entity_poly.entity_id
_entity_poly.type
_entity_poly.pdbx_seq_one_letter_code
_entity_poly.pdbx_strand_id
1 'polypeptide(L)'
;MDLKKAVAELRSQGFKFEGPRQSLGEIAKLNGMSAMDVYMRIKKFEKQPEAISASAYTAELVEERFNGTGVGKKTLAEFCEKIGFPMDKAKKRLAKAGVEATGTETMKDLANKLKVTPVDILKLVLVKS
;
A
#
# COMPACT_ATOMS: atom_id res chain seq x y z
N MET A 1 0.83 10.04 5.62
CA MET A 1 0.79 11.38 4.98
C MET A 1 1.30 12.41 5.97
N ASP A 2 2.22 13.29 5.55
CA ASP A 2 2.68 14.39 6.39
C ASP A 2 1.64 15.51 6.36
N LEU A 3 0.74 15.51 7.35
CA LEU A 3 -0.38 16.44 7.43
C LEU A 3 0.09 17.90 7.48
N LYS A 4 1.23 18.19 8.13
CA LYS A 4 1.74 19.57 8.20
C LYS A 4 2.16 20.06 6.82
N LYS A 5 2.88 19.23 6.06
CA LYS A 5 3.29 19.58 4.68
C LYS A 5 2.12 19.65 3.71
N ALA A 6 1.18 18.71 3.80
CA ALA A 6 -0.02 18.72 2.97
C ALA A 6 -0.89 19.97 3.21
N VAL A 7 -1.09 20.36 4.47
CA VAL A 7 -1.83 21.57 4.85
C VAL A 7 -1.11 22.84 4.37
N ALA A 8 0.22 22.88 4.50
CA ALA A 8 1.02 23.98 3.99
C ALA A 8 0.90 24.12 2.46
N GLU A 9 0.92 23.01 1.73
CA GLU A 9 0.73 23.03 0.28
C GLU A 9 -0.67 23.54 -0.12
N LEU A 10 -1.73 23.01 0.50
CA LEU A 10 -3.09 23.45 0.19
C LEU A 10 -3.25 24.96 0.43
N ARG A 11 -2.68 25.49 1.52
CA ARG A 11 -2.65 26.95 1.76
C ARG A 11 -1.84 27.69 0.71
N SER A 12 -0.67 27.18 0.34
CA SER A 12 0.18 27.79 -0.70
C SER A 12 -0.51 27.80 -2.07
N GLN A 13 -1.39 26.84 -2.34
CA GLN A 13 -2.18 26.76 -3.58
C GLN A 13 -3.52 27.53 -3.50
N GLY A 14 -3.80 28.20 -2.37
CA GLY A 14 -4.99 29.04 -2.22
C GLY A 14 -6.29 28.30 -1.91
N PHE A 15 -6.23 27.05 -1.44
CA PHE A 15 -7.42 26.29 -1.05
C PHE A 15 -8.09 26.88 0.20
N LYS A 16 -9.42 26.96 0.16
CA LYS A 16 -10.28 27.33 1.28
C LYS A 16 -10.62 26.10 2.12
N PHE A 17 -10.22 26.09 3.39
CA PHE A 17 -10.55 25.03 4.35
C PHE A 17 -10.40 25.54 5.78
N GLU A 18 -11.13 24.94 6.72
CA GLU A 18 -11.20 25.36 8.13
C GLU A 18 -10.03 24.83 8.96
N GLY A 19 -9.52 23.64 8.63
CA GLY A 19 -8.40 23.08 9.39
C GLY A 19 -7.98 21.67 8.97
N PRO A 20 -6.93 21.13 9.61
CA PRO A 20 -6.30 19.86 9.24
C PRO A 20 -7.16 18.62 9.51
N ARG A 21 -8.32 18.77 10.18
CA ARG A 21 -9.27 17.69 10.48
C ARG A 21 -10.40 17.57 9.46
N GLN A 22 -10.57 18.55 8.58
CA GLN A 22 -11.57 18.47 7.51
C GLN A 22 -11.19 17.39 6.49
N SER A 23 -12.21 16.69 6.00
CA SER A 23 -12.04 15.67 4.97
C SER A 23 -11.73 16.29 3.60
N LEU A 24 -11.07 15.54 2.71
CA LEU A 24 -10.82 15.99 1.34
C LEU A 24 -12.10 16.29 0.57
N GLY A 25 -13.20 15.59 0.88
CA GLY A 25 -14.51 15.85 0.30
C GLY A 25 -15.10 17.20 0.72
N GLU A 26 -14.95 17.59 1.98
CA GLU A 26 -15.40 18.90 2.47
C GLU A 26 -14.55 20.03 1.89
N ILE A 27 -13.23 19.85 1.83
CA ILE A 27 -12.31 20.80 1.21
C ILE A 27 -12.66 20.96 -0.29
N ALA A 28 -12.92 19.86 -0.99
CA ALA A 28 -13.28 19.88 -2.40
C ALA A 28 -14.57 20.68 -2.65
N LYS A 29 -15.61 20.47 -1.83
CA LYS A 29 -16.86 21.23 -1.90
C LYS A 29 -16.64 22.74 -1.74
N LEU A 30 -15.81 23.15 -0.80
CA LEU A 30 -15.50 24.57 -0.56
C LEU A 30 -14.70 25.24 -1.69
N ASN A 31 -14.04 24.44 -2.53
CA ASN A 31 -13.19 24.90 -3.63
C ASN A 31 -13.78 24.60 -5.01
N GLY A 32 -15.00 24.05 -5.09
CA GLY A 32 -15.63 23.70 -6.37
C GLY A 32 -14.89 22.62 -7.16
N MET A 33 -14.18 21.72 -6.47
CA MET A 33 -13.37 20.65 -7.07
C MET A 33 -13.90 19.27 -6.68
N SER A 34 -13.35 18.21 -7.26
CA SER A 34 -13.57 16.84 -6.77
C SER A 34 -12.60 16.51 -5.63
N ALA A 35 -12.98 15.58 -4.74
CA ALA A 35 -12.08 15.08 -3.69
C ALA A 35 -10.79 14.49 -4.26
N MET A 36 -10.86 13.91 -5.48
CA MET A 36 -9.72 13.34 -6.18
C MET A 36 -8.74 14.43 -6.65
N ASP A 37 -9.24 15.58 -7.12
CA ASP A 37 -8.39 16.71 -7.51
C ASP A 37 -7.59 17.23 -6.31
N VAL A 38 -8.25 17.38 -5.16
CA VAL A 38 -7.59 17.80 -3.91
C VAL A 38 -6.54 16.77 -3.48
N TYR A 39 -6.88 15.47 -3.54
CA TYR A 39 -5.98 14.38 -3.24
C TYR A 39 -4.72 14.40 -4.13
N MET A 40 -4.87 14.62 -5.44
CA MET A 40 -3.74 14.67 -6.38
C MET A 40 -2.74 15.79 -6.05
N ARG A 41 -3.19 16.94 -5.50
CA ARG A 41 -2.30 18.06 -5.15
C ARG A 41 -1.38 17.76 -3.97
N ILE A 42 -1.85 16.95 -3.03
CA ILE A 42 -1.12 16.62 -1.80
C ILE A 42 -0.55 15.21 -1.80
N LYS A 43 -0.82 14.42 -2.85
CA LYS A 43 -0.28 13.07 -3.04
C LYS A 43 1.25 13.02 -2.89
N LYS A 44 1.98 14.05 -3.31
CA LYS A 44 3.44 14.16 -3.14
C LYS A 44 3.91 14.29 -1.67
N PHE A 45 3.01 14.62 -0.75
CA PHE A 45 3.24 14.65 0.70
C PHE A 45 2.61 13.47 1.43
N GLU A 46 1.98 12.54 0.70
CA GLU A 46 2.07 11.17 1.13
C GLU A 46 3.56 10.88 1.22
N LYS A 47 4.04 10.65 2.45
CA LYS A 47 5.42 10.27 2.68
C LYS A 47 5.78 9.22 1.63
N GLN A 48 6.68 9.54 0.70
CA GLN A 48 7.39 8.50 -0.06
C GLN A 48 7.90 7.51 0.99
N PRO A 49 7.76 6.20 0.77
CA PRO A 49 7.83 5.24 1.85
C PRO A 49 9.22 5.28 2.49
N GLU A 50 9.31 5.89 3.67
CA GLU A 50 10.09 5.30 4.76
C GLU A 50 9.54 3.87 4.86
N ALA A 51 10.24 2.90 4.24
CA ALA A 51 9.95 1.47 4.16
C ALA A 51 8.49 1.11 4.44
N ILE A 52 7.68 0.86 3.38
CA ILE A 52 6.26 0.48 3.44
C ILE A 52 5.86 0.05 4.85
N SER A 53 5.28 0.99 5.60
CA SER A 53 4.70 0.66 6.88
C SER A 53 3.64 -0.38 6.57
N ALA A 54 3.89 -1.61 7.05
CA ALA A 54 3.13 -2.83 6.85
C ALA A 54 1.71 -2.79 7.48
N SER A 55 1.09 -1.62 7.46
CA SER A 55 -0.06 -1.19 8.26
C SER A 55 -1.18 -0.54 7.42
N ALA A 56 -1.09 -0.53 6.08
CA ALA A 56 -2.09 0.14 5.23
C ALA A 56 -2.55 -0.69 4.00
N TYR A 57 -2.16 -1.97 3.91
CA TYR A 57 -2.75 -2.86 2.91
C TYR A 57 -3.92 -3.61 3.56
N THR A 58 -5.13 -3.39 3.05
CA THR A 58 -6.28 -4.27 3.31
C THR A 58 -6.28 -5.42 2.31
N ALA A 59 -6.95 -6.51 2.64
CA ALA A 59 -7.09 -7.65 1.72
C ALA A 59 -7.70 -7.23 0.36
N GLU A 60 -8.66 -6.29 0.40
CA GLU A 60 -9.33 -5.73 -0.77
C GLU A 60 -8.37 -4.93 -1.67
N LEU A 61 -7.54 -4.06 -1.08
CA LEU A 61 -6.54 -3.29 -1.84
C LEU A 61 -5.47 -4.18 -2.48
N VAL A 62 -5.12 -5.28 -1.82
CA VAL A 62 -4.18 -6.26 -2.39
C VAL A 62 -4.83 -6.99 -3.57
N GLU A 63 -6.09 -7.37 -3.44
CA GLU A 63 -6.82 -8.05 -4.50
C GLU A 63 -7.02 -7.15 -5.72
N GLU A 64 -7.53 -5.94 -5.54
CA GLU A 64 -7.74 -4.98 -6.63
C GLU A 64 -6.45 -4.67 -7.39
N ARG A 65 -5.33 -4.53 -6.67
CA ARG A 65 -4.07 -4.06 -7.25
C ARG A 65 -3.25 -5.16 -7.91
N PHE A 66 -3.34 -6.39 -7.42
CA PHE A 66 -2.43 -7.46 -7.84
C PHE A 66 -3.12 -8.60 -8.59
N ASN A 67 -4.45 -8.71 -8.50
CA ASN A 67 -5.17 -9.69 -9.30
C ASN A 67 -5.00 -9.41 -10.81
N GLY A 68 -4.80 -10.45 -11.61
CA GLY A 68 -4.57 -10.34 -13.07
C GLY A 68 -3.23 -9.74 -13.51
N THR A 69 -2.39 -9.23 -12.60
CA THR A 69 -1.12 -8.55 -12.96
C THR A 69 0.07 -9.47 -13.27
N GLY A 70 -0.12 -10.79 -13.14
CA GLY A 70 0.96 -11.77 -13.31
C GLY A 70 1.93 -11.85 -12.14
N VAL A 71 1.57 -11.32 -10.96
CA VAL A 71 2.42 -11.34 -9.74
C VAL A 71 2.85 -12.75 -9.31
N GLY A 72 2.07 -13.77 -9.66
CA GLY A 72 2.41 -15.18 -9.41
C GLY A 72 3.75 -15.62 -10.01
N LYS A 73 4.21 -14.98 -11.09
CA LYS A 73 5.49 -15.30 -11.75
C LYS A 73 6.71 -14.66 -11.08
N LYS A 74 6.49 -13.73 -10.14
CA LYS A 74 7.57 -13.00 -9.47
C LYS A 74 8.02 -13.72 -8.22
N THR A 75 9.31 -13.61 -7.93
CA THR A 75 9.89 -14.12 -6.69
C THR A 75 9.52 -13.24 -5.49
N LEU A 76 9.58 -13.83 -4.30
CA LEU A 76 9.37 -13.09 -3.05
C LEU A 76 10.38 -11.95 -2.90
N ALA A 77 11.65 -12.18 -3.28
CA ALA A 77 12.68 -11.15 -3.26
C ALA A 77 12.36 -9.99 -4.20
N GLU A 78 12.11 -10.25 -5.48
CA GLU A 78 11.78 -9.20 -6.46
C GLU A 78 10.56 -8.40 -6.05
N PHE A 79 9.54 -9.06 -5.50
CA PHE A 79 8.36 -8.37 -5.01
C PHE A 79 8.71 -7.45 -3.84
N CYS A 80 9.41 -7.98 -2.83
CA CYS A 80 9.84 -7.21 -1.66
C CYS A 80 10.71 -6.02 -2.05
N GLU A 81 11.68 -6.19 -2.94
CA GLU A 81 12.52 -5.12 -3.45
C GLU A 81 11.72 -4.06 -4.20
N LYS A 82 10.83 -4.50 -5.12
CA LYS A 82 10.01 -3.60 -5.93
C LYS A 82 9.15 -2.66 -5.10
N ILE A 83 8.63 -3.14 -3.97
CA ILE A 83 7.80 -2.34 -3.09
C ILE A 83 8.61 -1.76 -1.91
N GLY A 84 9.87 -2.13 -1.71
CA GLY A 84 10.65 -1.72 -0.54
C GLY A 84 10.12 -2.32 0.77
N PHE A 85 9.61 -3.57 0.72
CA PHE A 85 9.14 -4.31 1.88
C PHE A 85 10.27 -5.19 2.46
N PRO A 86 10.50 -5.19 3.78
CA PRO A 86 11.58 -5.96 4.38
C PRO A 86 11.31 -7.46 4.31
N MET A 87 12.23 -8.18 3.66
CA MET A 87 12.14 -9.61 3.41
C MET A 87 12.01 -10.45 4.68
N ASP A 88 12.70 -10.08 5.76
CA ASP A 88 12.57 -10.72 7.07
C ASP A 88 11.13 -10.69 7.61
N LYS A 89 10.41 -9.58 7.41
CA LYS A 89 9.00 -9.50 7.82
C LYS A 89 8.12 -10.39 6.95
N ALA A 90 8.41 -10.45 5.64
CA ALA A 90 7.65 -11.29 4.72
C ALA A 90 7.79 -12.77 5.10
N LYS A 91 9.02 -13.22 5.32
CA LYS A 91 9.33 -14.58 5.79
C LYS A 91 8.65 -14.89 7.12
N LYS A 92 8.71 -13.99 8.10
CA LYS A 92 8.03 -14.19 9.40
C LYS A 92 6.51 -14.33 9.27
N ARG A 93 5.88 -13.54 8.39
CA ARG A 93 4.43 -13.61 8.15
C ARG A 93 4.04 -14.91 7.45
N LEU A 94 4.82 -15.33 6.46
CA LEU A 94 4.63 -16.59 5.75
C LEU A 94 4.86 -17.80 6.66
N ALA A 95 5.89 -17.76 7.51
CA ALA A 95 6.17 -18.81 8.50
C ALA A 95 5.01 -18.96 9.50
N LYS A 96 4.39 -17.85 9.94
CA LYS A 96 3.17 -17.89 10.76
C LYS A 96 1.99 -18.55 10.05
N ALA A 97 1.92 -18.44 8.72
CA ALA A 97 0.92 -19.11 7.90
C ALA A 97 1.29 -20.57 7.58
N GLY A 98 2.41 -21.08 8.09
CA GLY A 98 2.86 -22.46 7.90
C GLY A 98 3.69 -22.69 6.65
N VAL A 99 4.20 -21.64 5.98
CA VAL A 99 5.11 -21.78 4.83
C VAL A 99 6.45 -21.08 5.07
N GLU A 100 7.53 -21.84 4.99
CA GLU A 100 8.87 -21.27 4.92
C GLU A 100 9.14 -20.83 3.49
N ALA A 101 9.35 -19.52 3.33
CA ALA A 101 9.61 -18.92 2.04
C ALA A 101 11.07 -18.53 1.89
N THR A 102 11.66 -18.96 0.79
CA THR A 102 12.96 -18.48 0.32
C THR A 102 12.74 -17.31 -0.64
N GLY A 103 13.76 -16.46 -0.79
CA GLY A 103 13.67 -15.29 -1.69
C GLY A 103 13.51 -15.62 -3.16
N THR A 104 13.93 -16.82 -3.53
CA THR A 104 14.01 -17.32 -4.89
C THR A 104 12.72 -17.99 -5.34
N GLU A 105 11.82 -18.32 -4.41
CA GLU A 105 10.54 -18.93 -4.74
C GLU A 105 9.56 -17.89 -5.28
N THR A 106 8.79 -18.30 -6.28
CA THR A 106 7.73 -17.45 -6.83
C THR A 106 6.52 -17.41 -5.92
N MET A 107 5.71 -16.36 -6.02
CA MET A 107 4.44 -16.31 -5.29
C MET A 107 3.52 -17.47 -5.67
N LYS A 108 3.62 -17.99 -6.89
CA LYS A 108 2.89 -19.19 -7.32
C LYS A 108 3.39 -20.45 -6.61
N ASP A 109 4.70 -20.62 -6.45
CA ASP A 109 5.26 -21.75 -5.70
C ASP A 109 4.82 -21.72 -4.24
N LEU A 110 4.91 -20.55 -3.60
CA LEU A 110 4.47 -20.34 -2.22
C LEU A 110 2.96 -20.58 -2.07
N ALA A 111 2.16 -20.12 -3.03
CA ALA A 111 0.72 -20.34 -3.05
C ALA A 111 0.34 -21.81 -3.18
N ASN A 112 1.05 -22.56 -4.04
CA ASN A 112 0.84 -24.00 -4.22
C ASN A 112 1.09 -24.77 -2.91
N LYS A 113 2.12 -24.41 -2.14
CA LYS A 113 2.43 -25.04 -0.85
C LYS A 113 1.29 -24.90 0.16
N LEU A 114 0.63 -23.74 0.19
CA LEU A 114 -0.49 -23.45 1.08
C LEU A 114 -1.86 -23.77 0.46
N LYS A 115 -1.92 -24.23 -0.79
CA LYS A 115 -3.15 -24.41 -1.58
C LYS A 115 -4.02 -23.14 -1.63
N VAL A 116 -3.38 -21.98 -1.71
CA VAL A 116 -4.05 -20.67 -1.85
C VAL A 116 -3.71 -20.03 -3.20
N THR A 117 -4.19 -18.82 -3.46
CA THR A 117 -3.78 -18.07 -4.66
C THR A 117 -2.52 -17.24 -4.43
N PRO A 118 -1.77 -16.85 -5.49
CA PRO A 118 -0.63 -15.95 -5.34
C PRO A 118 -0.99 -14.60 -4.72
N VAL A 119 -2.24 -14.14 -4.89
CA VAL A 119 -2.73 -12.91 -4.27
C VAL A 119 -2.92 -13.11 -2.77
N ASP A 120 -3.36 -14.29 -2.32
CA ASP A 120 -3.48 -14.58 -0.89
C ASP A 120 -2.13 -14.61 -0.18
N ILE A 121 -1.06 -15.05 -0.86
CA ILE A 121 0.32 -14.92 -0.36
C ILE A 121 0.66 -13.44 -0.12
N LEU A 122 0.29 -12.54 -1.02
CA LEU A 122 0.48 -11.11 -0.83
C LEU A 122 -0.36 -10.58 0.32
N LYS A 123 -1.60 -11.07 0.50
CA LYS A 123 -2.43 -10.70 1.65
C LYS A 123 -1.74 -11.09 2.95
N LEU A 124 -1.20 -12.31 3.06
CA LEU A 124 -0.44 -12.76 4.22
C LEU A 124 0.82 -11.92 4.47
N VAL A 125 1.51 -11.51 3.40
CA VAL A 125 2.74 -10.70 3.52
C VAL A 125 2.45 -9.24 3.82
N LEU A 126 1.36 -8.65 3.31
CA LEU A 126 1.09 -7.21 3.38
C LEU A 126 0.06 -6.82 4.45
N VAL A 127 -0.99 -7.63 4.64
CA VAL A 127 -2.04 -7.38 5.63
C VAL A 127 -1.52 -7.77 7.02
N LYS A 128 -1.76 -6.90 7.99
CA LYS A 128 -1.36 -7.12 9.39
C LYS A 128 -2.44 -7.94 10.09
N SER A 129 -2.09 -9.14 10.57
CA SER A 129 -2.82 -9.86 11.62
C SER A 129 -2.36 -9.40 13.01
#